data_AF-A0A377TR75-F1
#
_entry.id   AF-A0A377TR75-F1
#
_cell.length_a   1.000
_cell.length_b   1.000
_cell.length_c   1.000
_cell.angle_alpha   90.00
_cell.angle_beta   90.00
_cell.angle_gamma   90.00
#
_symmetry.space_group_name_H-M   'P 1'
#
loop_
_entity.id
_entity.type
_entity.pdbx_description
1 polymer ?
#
loop_
_entity_poly.entity_id
_entity_poly.type
_entity_poly.pdbx_seq_one_letter_code
_entity_poly.pdbx_strand_id
1 'polypeptide(L)'
;MLDYLPELLKGLHTSLTLTVASIIVALILSLIFTIILTLKTPGLVWIVRGYITLFTGTPLLVQIFLIYYGPGQFPSLQEYPWLWHLISEPWLCALIALSLNSAAYTTQLFLWRHPGDPRRAMAVLQRAGDE
;
A
#
# COMPACT_ATOMS: atom_id res chain seq x y z
N MET A 1 -32.24 16.09 8.51
CA MET A 1 -30.75 16.07 8.66
C MET A 1 -30.31 14.93 9.57
N LEU A 2 -30.98 14.73 10.71
CA LEU A 2 -30.79 13.54 11.55
C LEU A 2 -31.21 12.23 10.86
N ASP A 3 -32.01 12.30 9.80
CA ASP A 3 -32.49 11.12 9.05
C ASP A 3 -31.39 10.44 8.22
N TYR A 4 -30.29 11.14 7.95
CA TYR A 4 -29.14 10.60 7.20
C TYR A 4 -28.07 9.95 8.11
N LEU A 5 -28.16 10.12 9.43
CA LEU A 5 -27.27 9.47 10.39
C LEU A 5 -27.11 7.95 10.19
N PRO A 6 -28.18 7.16 9.98
CA PRO A 6 -28.02 5.71 9.78
C PRO A 6 -27.23 5.37 8.52
N GLU A 7 -27.38 6.15 7.45
CA GLU A 7 -26.65 5.92 6.20
C GLU A 7 -25.18 6.33 6.33
N LEU A 8 -24.89 7.41 7.06
CA LEU A 8 -23.53 7.82 7.42
C LEU A 8 -22.84 6.77 8.31
N LEU A 9 -23.57 6.17 9.27
CA LEU A 9 -23.03 5.11 10.13
C LEU A 9 -22.64 3.86 9.34
N LYS A 10 -23.43 3.49 8.32
CA LYS A 10 -23.07 2.38 7.42
C LYS A 10 -21.79 2.69 6.64
N GLY A 11 -21.69 3.88 6.06
CA GLY A 11 -20.49 4.31 5.33
C GLY A 11 -19.24 4.34 6.23
N LEU A 12 -19.41 4.81 7.46
CA LEU A 12 -18.36 4.79 8.48
C LEU A 12 -17.91 3.36 8.80
N HIS A 13 -18.85 2.44 9.02
CA HIS A 13 -18.54 1.05 9.30
C HIS A 13 -17.75 0.40 8.15
N THR A 14 -18.18 0.59 6.90
CA THR A 14 -17.45 0.08 5.72
C THR A 14 -16.05 0.66 5.62
N SER A 15 -15.88 1.96 5.88
CA SER A 15 -14.57 2.62 5.83
C SER A 15 -13.64 2.10 6.92
N LEU A 16 -14.15 1.91 8.14
CA LEU A 16 -13.38 1.39 9.27
C LEU A 16 -12.93 -0.05 9.03
N THR A 17 -13.82 -0.94 8.60
CA THR A 17 -13.46 -2.34 8.33
C THR A 17 -12.41 -2.43 7.23
N LEU A 18 -12.55 -1.63 6.18
CA LEU A 18 -11.60 -1.58 5.07
C LEU A 18 -10.24 -0.99 5.50
N THR A 19 -10.24 0.04 6.34
CA THR A 19 -9.01 0.62 6.90
C THR A 19 -8.27 -0.37 7.79
N VAL A 20 -8.96 -1.03 8.71
CA VAL A 20 -8.33 -2.03 9.60
C VAL A 20 -7.77 -3.20 8.80
N ALA A 21 -8.55 -3.74 7.87
CA ALA A 21 -8.09 -4.86 7.03
C ALA A 21 -6.88 -4.48 6.16
N SER A 22 -6.92 -3.30 5.52
CA SER A 22 -5.81 -2.83 4.68
C SER A 22 -4.53 -2.56 5.48
N ILE A 23 -4.63 -2.02 6.69
CA ILE A 23 -3.47 -1.81 7.58
C ILE A 23 -2.82 -3.15 7.95
N ILE A 24 -3.61 -4.17 8.31
CA ILE A 24 -3.06 -5.49 8.67
C ILE A 24 -2.27 -6.08 7.50
N VAL A 25 -2.84 -6.07 6.30
CA VAL A 25 -2.18 -6.56 5.08
C VAL A 25 -0.93 -5.72 4.76
N ALA A 26 -1.05 -4.40 4.86
CA ALA A 26 0.05 -3.48 4.59
C ALA A 26 1.24 -3.71 5.53
N LEU A 27 0.98 -3.95 6.82
CA LEU A 27 2.02 -4.21 7.82
C LEU A 27 2.77 -5.50 7.50
N ILE A 28 2.06 -6.60 7.20
CA ILE A 28 2.67 -7.87 6.83
C ILE A 28 3.55 -7.69 5.58
N LEU A 29 3.02 -7.05 4.54
CA LEU A 29 3.72 -6.87 3.28
C LEU A 29 4.94 -5.94 3.45
N SER A 30 4.80 -4.88 4.22
CA SER A 30 5.88 -3.93 4.48
C SER A 30 7.04 -4.56 5.25
N LEU A 31 6.75 -5.48 6.16
CA LEU A 31 7.75 -6.23 6.91
C LEU A 31 8.54 -7.16 5.98
N ILE A 32 7.85 -7.90 5.12
CA ILE A 32 8.47 -8.76 4.11
C ILE A 32 9.41 -7.94 3.22
N PHE A 33 8.95 -6.81 2.68
CA PHE A 33 9.77 -5.95 1.84
C PHE A 33 10.98 -5.37 2.59
N THR A 34 10.81 -4.98 3.86
CA THR A 34 11.91 -4.47 4.69
C THR A 34 12.99 -5.54 4.91
N ILE A 35 12.58 -6.78 5.17
CA ILE A 35 13.50 -7.91 5.34
C ILE A 35 14.28 -8.14 4.05
N ILE A 36 13.59 -8.21 2.90
CA ILE A 36 14.22 -8.39 1.58
C ILE A 36 15.28 -7.31 1.32
N LEU A 37 14.96 -6.05 1.60
CA LEU A 37 15.88 -4.94 1.38
C LEU A 37 17.06 -4.95 2.35
N THR A 38 16.85 -5.41 3.59
CA THR A 38 17.89 -5.56 4.60
C THR A 38 18.85 -6.70 4.28
N LEU A 39 18.34 -7.84 3.81
CA LEU A 39 19.13 -9.02 3.43
C LEU A 39 19.92 -8.82 2.13
N LYS A 40 19.68 -7.73 1.39
CA LYS A 40 20.37 -7.38 0.14
C LYS A 40 20.36 -8.51 -0.91
N THR A 41 19.30 -9.31 -0.95
CA THR A 41 19.19 -10.43 -1.90
C THR A 41 19.28 -9.92 -3.35
N PRO A 42 20.23 -10.40 -4.17
CA PRO A 42 20.41 -9.90 -5.53
C PRO A 42 19.14 -10.16 -6.37
N GLY A 43 18.76 -9.18 -7.19
CA GLY A 43 17.53 -9.21 -8.00
C GLY A 43 16.27 -8.77 -7.26
N LEU A 44 15.96 -9.40 -6.11
CA LEU A 44 14.72 -9.12 -5.38
C LEU A 44 14.68 -7.69 -4.81
N VAL A 45 15.85 -7.15 -4.43
CA VAL A 45 16.00 -5.75 -4.03
C VAL A 45 15.54 -4.78 -5.12
N TRP A 46 15.85 -5.07 -6.39
CA TRP A 46 15.44 -4.21 -7.51
C TRP A 46 13.93 -4.26 -7.73
N ILE A 47 13.32 -5.44 -7.62
CA ILE A 47 11.88 -5.61 -7.73
C ILE A 47 11.17 -4.82 -6.63
N VAL A 48 11.60 -4.98 -5.38
CA VAL A 48 10.98 -4.26 -4.24
C VAL A 48 11.21 -2.76 -4.33
N ARG A 49 12.40 -2.30 -4.75
CA ARG A 49 12.63 -0.87 -4.99
C ARG A 49 11.74 -0.32 -6.10
N GLY A 50 11.62 -1.04 -7.21
CA GLY A 50 10.72 -0.70 -8.31
C GLY A 50 9.27 -0.58 -7.82
N TYR A 51 8.78 -1.58 -7.08
CA TYR A 51 7.48 -1.54 -6.42
C TYR A 51 7.32 -0.28 -5.56
N ILE A 52 8.24 -0.02 -4.62
CA ILE A 52 8.14 1.15 -3.72
C ILE A 52 8.06 2.44 -4.52
N THR A 53 8.95 2.63 -5.50
CA THR A 53 8.97 3.82 -6.35
C THR A 53 7.66 4.00 -7.11
N LEU A 54 7.10 2.92 -7.67
CA LEU A 54 5.86 2.95 -8.44
C LEU A 54 4.66 3.31 -7.56
N PHE A 55 4.53 2.66 -6.39
CA PHE A 55 3.39 2.85 -5.50
C PHE A 55 3.43 4.15 -4.69
N THR A 56 4.61 4.75 -4.47
CA THR A 56 4.71 6.07 -3.84
C THR A 56 4.80 7.24 -4.83
N GLY A 57 5.12 6.95 -6.09
CA GLY A 57 5.14 7.95 -7.17
C GLY A 57 3.81 8.08 -7.92
N THR A 58 2.88 7.13 -7.77
CA THR A 58 1.56 7.17 -8.42
C THR A 58 0.47 7.64 -7.46
N PRO A 59 -0.52 8.43 -7.94
CA PRO A 59 -1.66 8.82 -7.12
C PRO A 59 -2.48 7.59 -6.71
N LEU A 60 -2.89 7.52 -5.44
CA LEU A 60 -3.74 6.42 -4.91
C LEU A 60 -5.01 6.23 -5.75
N LEU A 61 -5.60 7.33 -6.20
CA LEU A 61 -6.78 7.31 -7.06
C LEU A 61 -6.52 6.52 -8.36
N VAL A 62 -5.37 6.74 -8.99
CA VAL A 62 -4.95 6.01 -10.21
C VAL A 62 -4.78 4.53 -9.92
N GLN A 63 -4.24 4.16 -8.75
CA GLN A 63 -4.08 2.75 -8.36
C GLN A 63 -5.44 2.04 -8.24
N ILE A 64 -6.42 2.67 -7.58
CA ILE A 64 -7.78 2.12 -7.48
C ILE A 64 -8.41 1.98 -8.87
N PHE A 65 -8.30 3.00 -9.73
CA PHE A 65 -8.81 2.95 -11.09
C PHE A 65 -8.19 1.81 -11.91
N LEU A 66 -6.87 1.66 -11.87
CA LEU A 66 -6.17 0.60 -12.59
C LEU A 66 -6.54 -0.79 -12.06
N ILE A 67 -6.69 -0.95 -10.74
CA ILE A 67 -7.05 -2.25 -10.14
C ILE A 67 -8.49 -2.64 -10.48
N TYR A 68 -9.41 -1.67 -10.48
CA TYR A 68 -10.83 -1.94 -10.75
C TYR A 68 -11.15 -2.09 -12.24
N TYR A 69 -10.68 -1.15 -13.08
CA TYR A 69 -10.99 -1.14 -14.51
C TYR A 69 -9.96 -1.86 -15.40
N GLY A 70 -8.73 -2.02 -14.93
CA GLY A 70 -7.65 -2.66 -15.69
C GLY A 70 -7.96 -4.10 -16.11
N PRO A 71 -8.39 -4.99 -15.18
CA PRO A 71 -8.75 -6.36 -15.52
C PRO A 71 -9.89 -6.45 -16.54
N GLY A 72 -10.82 -5.50 -16.54
CA GLY A 72 -11.94 -5.45 -17.49
C GLY A 72 -11.52 -5.25 -18.95
N GLN A 73 -10.29 -4.78 -19.20
CA GLN A 73 -9.76 -4.62 -20.56
C GLN A 73 -9.32 -5.95 -21.21
N PHE A 74 -9.19 -7.02 -20.42
CA PHE A 74 -8.70 -8.32 -20.90
C PHE A 74 -9.84 -9.35 -20.89
N PRO A 75 -10.40 -9.72 -22.07
CA PRO A 75 -11.48 -10.69 -22.16
C PRO A 75 -11.12 -12.05 -21.56
N SER A 76 -9.85 -12.45 -21.67
CA SER A 76 -9.33 -13.71 -21.12
C SER A 76 -9.42 -13.81 -19.59
N LEU A 77 -9.46 -12.69 -18.85
CA LEU A 77 -9.69 -12.72 -17.40
C LEU A 77 -11.16 -12.94 -17.03
N GLN A 78 -12.09 -12.58 -17.92
CA GLN A 78 -13.53 -12.77 -17.71
C GLN A 78 -13.93 -14.25 -17.87
N GLU A 79 -13.10 -15.04 -18.57
CA GLU A 79 -13.29 -16.49 -18.72
C GLU A 79 -13.11 -17.27 -17.40
N TYR A 80 -12.47 -16.66 -16.38
CA TYR A 80 -12.29 -17.25 -15.05
C TYR A 80 -13.27 -16.64 -14.06
N PRO A 81 -14.43 -17.28 -13.79
CA PRO A 81 -15.52 -16.65 -13.04
C PRO A 81 -15.14 -16.33 -11.59
N TRP A 82 -14.35 -17.20 -10.97
CA TRP A 82 -13.87 -17.03 -9.59
C TRP A 82 -12.95 -15.81 -9.45
N LEU A 83 -12.06 -15.61 -10.43
CA LEU A 83 -11.12 -14.51 -10.45
C LEU A 83 -11.87 -13.22 -10.78
N TRP A 84 -12.71 -13.24 -11.81
CA TRP A 84 -13.53 -12.08 -12.19
C TRP A 84 -14.43 -11.59 -11.06
N HIS A 85 -15.06 -12.50 -10.31
CA HIS A 85 -15.88 -12.12 -9.15
C HIS A 85 -15.06 -11.38 -8.09
N LEU A 86 -13.84 -11.87 -7.81
CA LEU A 86 -12.96 -11.29 -6.81
C LEU A 86 -12.47 -9.89 -7.20
N ILE A 87 -12.09 -9.69 -8.47
CA ILE A 87 -11.57 -8.39 -8.95
C ILE A 87 -12.69 -7.42 -9.35
N SER A 88 -13.92 -7.89 -9.53
CA SER A 88 -15.08 -7.02 -9.77
C SER A 88 -15.65 -6.42 -8.49
N GLU A 89 -15.27 -6.96 -7.32
CA GLU A 89 -15.76 -6.50 -6.03
C GLU A 89 -15.06 -5.20 -5.60
N PRO A 90 -15.76 -4.05 -5.52
CA PRO A 90 -15.14 -2.76 -5.24
C PRO A 90 -14.42 -2.71 -3.89
N TRP A 91 -14.96 -3.43 -2.89
CA TRP A 91 -14.40 -3.50 -1.55
C TRP A 91 -13.00 -4.12 -1.57
N LEU A 92 -12.82 -5.22 -2.32
CA LEU A 92 -11.54 -5.91 -2.43
C LEU A 92 -10.54 -5.12 -3.26
N CYS A 93 -10.96 -4.48 -4.34
CA CYS A 93 -10.11 -3.57 -5.12
C CYS A 93 -9.56 -2.44 -4.26
N ALA A 94 -10.43 -1.81 -3.46
CA ALA A 94 -10.02 -0.75 -2.54
C ALA A 94 -9.07 -1.28 -1.45
N LEU A 95 -9.33 -2.46 -0.89
CA LEU A 95 -8.43 -3.11 0.08
C LEU A 95 -7.05 -3.36 -0.52
N ILE A 96 -6.96 -3.91 -1.73
CA ILE A 96 -5.68 -4.15 -2.41
C ILE A 96 -4.96 -2.83 -2.68
N ALA A 97 -5.63 -1.84 -3.27
CA ALA A 97 -5.01 -0.56 -3.58
C ALA A 97 -4.45 0.13 -2.32
N LEU A 98 -5.26 0.20 -1.26
CA LEU A 98 -4.87 0.83 0.00
C LEU A 98 -3.77 0.07 0.71
N SER A 99 -3.82 -1.27 0.72
CA SER A 99 -2.80 -2.08 1.38
C SER A 99 -1.46 -2.01 0.65
N LEU A 100 -1.44 -2.06 -0.69
CA LEU A 100 -0.22 -1.92 -1.47
C LEU A 100 0.41 -0.53 -1.30
N ASN A 101 -0.40 0.52 -1.41
CA ASN A 101 0.07 1.89 -1.20
C ASN A 101 0.63 2.09 0.21
N SER A 102 -0.11 1.67 1.23
CA SER A 102 0.31 1.78 2.63
C SER A 102 1.55 0.94 2.92
N ALA A 103 1.68 -0.25 2.33
CA ALA A 103 2.86 -1.09 2.46
C ALA A 103 4.11 -0.40 1.92
N ALA A 104 4.01 0.26 0.75
CA ALA A 104 5.13 0.97 0.13
C ALA A 104 5.63 2.13 1.02
N TYR A 105 4.73 2.94 1.57
CA TYR A 105 5.09 4.02 2.49
C TYR A 105 5.62 3.48 3.83
N THR A 106 5.03 2.41 4.36
CA THR A 106 5.46 1.81 5.63
C THR A 106 6.85 1.17 5.50
N THR A 107 7.15 0.52 4.37
CA THR A 107 8.50 0.02 4.10
C THR A 107 9.53 1.15 4.07
N GLN A 108 9.22 2.29 3.43
CA GLN A 108 10.10 3.46 3.48
C GLN A 108 10.31 3.96 4.91
N LEU A 109 9.24 4.04 5.71
CA LEU A 109 9.35 4.41 7.12
C LEU A 109 10.31 3.48 7.90
N PHE A 110 10.21 2.17 7.70
CA PHE A 110 11.10 1.21 8.35
C PHE A 110 12.55 1.32 7.90
N LEU A 111 12.78 1.54 6.60
CA LEU A 111 14.12 1.77 6.07
C LEU A 111 14.75 3.05 6.65
N TRP A 112 13.98 4.13 6.82
CA TRP A 112 14.53 5.41 7.31
C TRP A 112 14.92 5.31 8.78
N ARG A 113 14.22 4.43 9.51
CA ARG A 113 14.56 4.10 10.89
C ARG A 113 15.73 3.12 10.99
N HIS A 114 16.22 2.52 9.91
CA HIS A 114 17.35 1.61 9.99
C HIS A 114 18.63 2.38 10.44
N PRO A 115 19.39 1.89 11.44
CA PRO A 115 20.56 2.62 11.98
C PRO A 115 21.65 2.93 10.96
N GLY A 116 21.72 2.16 9.87
CA GLY A 116 22.67 2.34 8.77
C GLY A 116 22.21 3.27 7.65
N ASP A 117 21.08 3.99 7.79
CA ASP A 117 20.63 4.94 6.76
C ASP A 117 21.47 6.25 6.81
N PRO A 118 22.19 6.62 5.72
CA PRO A 118 22.97 7.86 5.66
C PRO A 118 22.14 9.13 5.92
N ARG A 119 20.84 9.12 5.61
CA ARG A 119 19.95 10.28 5.87
C ARG A 119 19.76 10.51 7.37
N ARG A 120 19.72 9.43 8.15
CA ARG A 120 19.58 9.48 9.60
C ARG A 120 20.86 10.02 10.25
N ALA A 121 22.03 9.66 9.72
CA ALA A 121 23.31 10.23 10.15
C ALA A 121 23.39 11.75 9.87
N MET A 122 22.95 12.19 8.68
CA MET A 122 22.90 13.62 8.34
C MET A 122 21.96 14.41 9.25
N ALA A 123 20.77 13.88 9.56
CA ALA A 123 19.82 14.53 10.46
C ALA A 123 20.36 14.68 11.90
N VAL A 124 21.17 13.73 12.37
CA VAL A 124 21.85 13.81 13.68
C VAL A 124 22.96 14.87 13.64
N LEU A 125 23.75 14.92 12.57
CA LEU A 125 24.81 15.92 12.41
C LEU A 125 24.28 17.36 12.31
N GLN A 126 23.13 17.56 11.66
CA GLN A 126 22.48 18.88 11.63
C GLN A 126 22.06 19.33 13.02
N ARG A 127 21.41 18.45 13.81
CA ARG A 127 21.02 18.77 15.18
C ARG A 127 22.21 19.05 16.10
N ALA A 128 23.32 18.35 15.91
CA ALA A 128 24.54 18.57 16.70
C ALA A 128 25.31 19.85 16.31
N GLY A 129 25.01 20.45 15.15
CA GLY A 129 25.57 21.75 14.74
C GLY A 129 24.70 22.94 15.13
N ASP A 130 23.46 22.69 15.58
CA ASP A 130 22.50 23.70 16.03
C ASP A 130 22.54 23.92 17.57
N GLU A 131 23.34 23.14 18.31
CA GLU A 131 23.62 23.28 19.76
C GLU A 131 24.99 23.93 20.01
#